data_AF-A0A258Z877-F1
#
_entry.id   AF-A0A258Z877-F1
#
_cell.length_a   1.000
_cell.length_b   1.000
_cell.length_c   1.000
_cell.angle_alpha   90.00
_cell.angle_beta   90.00
_cell.angle_gamma   90.00
#
_symmetry.space_group_name_H-M   'P 1'
#
loop_
_entity.id
_entity.type
_entity.pdbx_description
1 polymer ?
#
loop_
_entity_poly.entity_id
_entity_poly.type
_entity_poly.pdbx_seq_one_letter_code
_entity_poly.pdbx_strand_id
1 'polypeptide(L)' 'MLFDIIKNPTFARLMETHARELLIHLFENNQSFGILCKIEHLTFDPPLPVNISSEFRAMTLFFLAGY' A
#
# COMPACT_ATOMS: atom_id res chain seq x y z
N MET A 1 14.70 -20.90 -3.09
CA MET A 1 13.44 -21.24 -3.82
C MET A 1 12.41 -20.12 -3.74
N LEU A 2 11.77 -19.83 -2.60
CA LEU A 2 10.83 -18.68 -2.49
C LEU A 2 11.52 -17.31 -2.52
N PHE A 3 12.72 -17.19 -1.94
CA PHE A 3 13.49 -15.94 -2.01
C PHE A 3 13.98 -15.57 -3.41
N ASP A 4 14.05 -16.53 -4.31
CA ASP A 4 14.54 -16.32 -5.67
C ASP A 4 13.41 -15.85 -6.60
N ILE A 5 12.19 -16.37 -6.38
CA ILE A 5 11.03 -15.95 -7.16
C ILE A 5 10.63 -14.51 -6.82
N ILE A 6 10.72 -14.08 -5.56
CA ILE A 6 10.41 -12.69 -5.17
C ILE A 6 11.44 -11.68 -5.69
N LYS A 7 12.66 -12.13 -6.02
CA LYS A 7 13.70 -11.31 -6.67
C LYS A 7 13.56 -11.30 -8.19
N ASN A 8 12.73 -12.18 -8.77
CA ASN A 8 12.48 -12.20 -10.19
C ASN A 8 11.66 -10.94 -10.57
N PRO A 9 12.16 -10.08 -11.47
CA PRO A 9 11.50 -8.82 -11.80
C PRO A 9 10.14 -9.02 -12.46
N THR A 10 9.96 -10.09 -13.24
CA THR A 10 8.68 -10.43 -13.86
C THR A 10 7.65 -10.81 -12.80
N PHE A 11 8.06 -11.62 -11.81
CA PHE A 11 7.19 -12.02 -10.72
C PHE A 11 6.85 -10.84 -9.79
N ALA A 12 7.84 -9.99 -9.47
CA ALA A 12 7.62 -8.78 -8.68
C ALA A 12 6.59 -7.85 -9.35
N ARG A 13 6.71 -7.64 -10.67
CA ARG A 13 5.75 -6.85 -11.45
C ARG A 13 4.36 -7.49 -11.49
N LEU A 14 4.29 -8.82 -11.59
CA LEU A 14 3.02 -9.55 -11.52
C LEU A 14 2.31 -9.34 -10.18
N MET A 15 3.06 -9.43 -9.06
CA MET A 15 2.51 -9.15 -7.74
C MET A 15 2.05 -7.70 -7.60
N GLU A 16 2.81 -6.73 -8.11
CA GLU A 16 2.42 -5.32 -8.09
C GLU A 16 1.11 -5.08 -8.86
N THR A 17 0.99 -5.64 -10.06
CA THR A 17 -0.23 -5.53 -10.88
C THR A 17 -1.44 -6.08 -10.14
N HIS A 18 -1.35 -7.31 -9.62
CA HIS A 18 -2.48 -7.93 -8.93
C HIS A 18 -2.80 -7.26 -7.60
N ALA A 19 -1.80 -6.78 -6.86
CA ALA A 19 -2.05 -5.99 -5.66
C ALA A 19 -2.86 -4.72 -6.01
N ARG A 20 -2.49 -4.01 -7.08
CA ARG A 20 -3.24 -2.83 -7.54
C ARG A 20 -4.67 -3.19 -7.95
N GLU A 21 -4.85 -4.25 -8.73
CA GLU A 21 -6.17 -4.72 -9.18
C GLU A 21 -7.08 -5.06 -7.98
N LEU A 22 -6.54 -5.71 -6.95
CA LEU A 22 -7.29 -6.00 -5.72
C LEU A 22 -7.70 -4.72 -4.98
N LEU A 23 -6.79 -3.75 -4.84
CA LEU A 23 -7.11 -2.47 -4.19
C LEU A 23 -8.21 -1.72 -4.94
N ILE A 24 -8.13 -1.66 -6.27
CA ILE A 24 -9.16 -1.04 -7.11
C ILE A 24 -10.48 -1.77 -6.95
N HIS A 25 -10.48 -3.10 -7.03
CA HIS A 25 -11.70 -3.90 -6.89
C HIS A 25 -12.37 -3.69 -5.53
N LEU A 26 -11.61 -3.70 -4.42
CA LEU A 26 -12.14 -3.46 -3.09
C LEU A 26 -12.74 -2.04 -2.98
N PHE A 27 -12.06 -1.06 -3.55
CA PHE A 27 -12.53 0.33 -3.59
C PHE A 27 -13.82 0.49 -4.39
N GLU A 28 -13.88 -0.03 -5.63
CA GLU A 28 -15.07 0.04 -6.49
C GLU A 28 -16.31 -0.66 -5.91
N ASN A 29 -16.11 -1.66 -5.06
CA ASN A 29 -17.18 -2.40 -4.39
C ASN A 29 -17.55 -1.80 -3.01
N ASN A 30 -17.07 -0.59 -2.70
CA ASN A 30 -17.27 0.09 -1.41
C ASN A 30 -16.89 -0.79 -0.20
N GLN A 31 -15.93 -1.69 -0.38
CA GLN A 31 -15.45 -2.54 0.69
C GLN A 31 -14.42 -1.76 1.51
N SER A 32 -14.59 -1.78 2.83
CA SER A 32 -13.61 -1.19 3.73
C SER A 32 -12.42 -2.14 3.90
N PHE A 33 -11.20 -1.64 3.76
CA PHE A 33 -9.99 -2.46 3.92
C PHE A 33 -8.85 -1.69 4.55
N GLY A 34 -7.91 -2.43 5.13
CA GLY A 34 -6.68 -1.90 5.71
C GLY A 34 -5.47 -2.25 4.85
N ILE A 35 -4.56 -1.31 4.62
CA ILE A 35 -3.27 -1.53 3.97
C ILE A 35 -2.14 -1.24 4.96
N LEU A 36 -1.30 -2.24 5.20
CA LEU A 36 -0.11 -2.09 6.02
C LEU A 36 1.06 -1.63 5.15
N CYS A 37 1.52 -0.41 5.37
CA CYS A 37 2.54 0.23 4.54
C CYS A 37 3.78 0.60 5.36
N LYS A 38 4.94 0.57 4.71
CA LYS A 38 6.15 1.20 5.25
C LYS A 38 6.16 2.66 4.85
N ILE A 39 6.31 3.57 5.82
CA ILE A 39 6.26 5.03 5.58
C ILE A 39 7.36 5.49 4.61
N GLU A 40 8.54 4.87 4.66
CA GLU A 40 9.66 5.18 3.76
C GLU A 40 9.38 4.95 2.26
N HIS A 41 8.32 4.21 1.93
CA HIS A 41 7.91 3.92 0.56
C HIS A 41 6.59 4.59 0.17
N LEU A 42 6.09 5.51 1.00
CA LEU A 42 4.85 6.23 0.76
C LEU A 42 5.13 7.67 0.33
N THR A 43 4.33 8.14 -0.62
CA THR A 43 4.29 9.53 -1.05
C THR A 43 2.87 10.05 -0.85
N PHE A 44 2.74 11.23 -0.27
CA PHE A 44 1.46 11.90 -0.09
C PHE A 44 1.39 13.10 -1.02
N ASP A 45 0.31 13.19 -1.79
CA ASP A 45 0.03 14.32 -2.67
C ASP A 45 -1.42 14.78 -2.44
N PRO A 46 -1.64 15.95 -1.79
CA PRO A 46 -0.63 16.88 -1.28
C PRO A 46 0.18 16.32 -0.09
N PRO A 47 1.38 16.86 0.19
CA PRO A 47 2.20 16.40 1.30
C PRO A 47 1.50 16.58 2.64
N LEU A 48 1.64 15.59 3.52
CA LEU A 48 1.05 15.65 4.84
C LEU A 48 1.73 16.71 5.71
N PRO A 49 0.97 17.43 6.55
CA PRO A 49 1.51 18.32 7.57
C PRO A 49 2.51 17.61 8.49
N VAL A 50 3.58 18.31 8.86
CA VAL A 50 4.68 17.74 9.68
C VAL A 50 4.18 17.19 11.01
N ASN A 51 3.20 17.84 11.63
CA ASN A 51 2.62 17.40 12.91
C ASN A 51 1.87 16.05 12.80
N ILE A 52 1.45 15.64 11.61
CA ILE A 52 0.80 14.35 11.36
C ILE A 52 1.86 13.33 10.96
N SER A 53 2.74 13.71 10.01
CA SER A 53 3.75 12.79 9.49
C SER A 53 4.80 12.39 10.55
N SER A 54 5.07 13.26 11.54
CA SER A 54 5.97 12.95 12.65
C SER A 54 5.45 11.88 13.60
N GLU A 55 4.15 11.60 13.61
CA GLU A 55 3.53 10.60 14.47
C GLU A 55 3.54 9.19 13.86
N PHE A 56 3.80 9.07 12.56
CA PHE A 56 3.80 7.77 11.91
C PHE A 56 4.98 6.91 12.35
N ARG A 57 4.66 5.65 12.68
CA ARG A 57 5.66 4.61 12.90
C ARG A 57 6.15 4.10 11.54
N ALA A 58 7.36 3.53 11.52
CA ALA A 58 7.99 2.99 10.31
C ALA A 58 7.06 2.08 9.48
N MET A 59 6.18 1.34 10.15
CA MET A 59 5.10 0.58 9.55
C MET A 59 3.77 1.07 10.13
N THR A 60 2.85 1.49 9.25
CA THR A 60 1.56 2.09 9.62
C THR A 60 0.44 1.43 8.83
N LEU A 61 -0.67 1.11 9.51
CA LEU A 61 -1.89 0.57 8.91
C LEU A 61 -2.82 1.71 8.51
N PHE A 62 -3.14 1.81 7.23
CA PHE A 62 -4.09 2.78 6.68
C PHE A 62 -5.42 2.09 6.42
N PHE A 63 -6.50 2.63 6.99
CA PHE A 63 -7.84 2.16 6.68
C PHE A 63 -8.46 3.02 5.59
N LEU A 64 -8.85 2.40 4.47
CA LEU A 64 -9.68 3.02 3.44
C LEU A 64 -11.11 2.54 3.66
N ALA A 65 -11.96 3.45 4.13
CA ALA A 65 -13.37 3.21 4.43
C ALA A 65 -14.17 4.51 4.30
N GLY A 66 -15.42 4.41 3.83
CA GLY A 66 -16.34 5.56 3.77
C GLY A 66 -16.07 6.55 2.63
N TYR A 67 -15.58 6.07 1.48
CA TYR A 67 -15.46 6.82 0.24
C TYR A 67 -16.72 6.70 -0.63
#